data_AF-A0A7S3BHM8-F1
#
_entry.id   AF-A0A7S3BHM8-F1
#
_cell.length_a   1.000
_cell.length_b   1.000
_cell.length_c   1.000
_cell.angle_alpha   90.00
_cell.angle_beta   90.00
_cell.angle_gamma   90.00
#
_symmetry.space_group_name_H-M   'P 1'
#
loop_
_entity.id
_entity.type
_entity.pdbx_description
1 polymer ?
#
loop_
_entity_poly.entity_id
_entity_poly.type
_entity_poly.pdbx_seq_one_letter_code
_entity_poly.pdbx_strand_id
1 'polypeptide(L)'
;AEVKELRATLRDRMAKVAGVQAELDGAIEERETAEDAAALEKARARSLSFDLEMVREALADEQSKLKLKTVEFDAKQEHTTALQDQLAAARKQLSVRRERGDEMYAGLQKAAQEGASAHAELQLLRAKEGQQAEQLQAKDSQLAVLRSKLRVQHDDGKQQGEQVETLVDSANELREELRAKSDQQLLLRQSVQVLESDLASKEKHAKLLQQRQELLEREVSAKDDELMALSEQLRAAQLDVKVGGSQLGRKNEELQVENRELRASLQQAQQRLSQRAPPSGDALPAPAKSAVASGRAEQHFFHNTCLLVKVLLSGSNLPVSNVPIDQLYDEVRSKSLPINDWPQFIYEQLTVVNGK
;
A
#
# COMPACT_ATOMS: atom_id res chain seq x y z
N ALA A 1 -142.66 -177.52 71.85
CA ALA A 1 -143.12 -176.12 71.89
C ALA A 1 -141.97 -175.10 71.76
N GLU A 2 -140.71 -175.48 71.97
CA GLU A 2 -139.54 -174.55 71.97
C GLU A 2 -139.04 -174.04 70.61
N VAL A 3 -139.43 -174.66 69.48
CA VAL A 3 -138.90 -174.26 68.15
C VAL A 3 -139.49 -172.92 67.63
N LYS A 4 -140.60 -172.44 68.20
CA LYS A 4 -141.19 -171.14 67.81
C LYS A 4 -140.50 -169.94 68.46
N GLU A 5 -139.86 -170.11 69.62
CA GLU A 5 -139.25 -169.02 70.39
C GLU A 5 -137.87 -168.62 69.82
N LEU A 6 -137.12 -169.57 69.28
CA LEU A 6 -135.83 -169.32 68.60
C LEU A 6 -135.95 -168.58 67.26
N ARG A 7 -137.10 -168.68 66.56
CA ARG A 7 -137.33 -167.94 65.31
C ARG A 7 -137.71 -166.47 65.54
N ALA A 8 -138.27 -166.14 66.70
CA ALA A 8 -138.58 -164.75 67.06
C ALA A 8 -137.32 -163.97 67.44
N THR A 9 -136.43 -164.57 68.24
CA THR A 9 -135.17 -163.95 68.68
C THR A 9 -134.17 -163.74 67.54
N LEU A 10 -134.19 -164.58 66.50
CA LEU A 10 -133.29 -164.41 65.35
C LEU A 10 -133.73 -163.28 64.40
N ARG A 11 -135.04 -163.01 64.28
CA ARG A 11 -135.53 -161.83 63.53
C ARG A 11 -135.21 -160.52 64.23
N ASP A 12 -135.30 -160.49 65.56
CA ASP A 12 -135.01 -159.28 66.33
C ASP A 12 -133.52 -158.91 66.29
N ARG A 13 -132.62 -159.90 66.23
CA ARG A 13 -131.19 -159.66 66.00
C ARG A 13 -130.87 -159.18 64.59
N MET A 14 -131.54 -159.68 63.55
CA MET A 14 -131.32 -159.18 62.19
C MET A 14 -131.82 -157.74 61.99
N ALA A 15 -132.91 -157.35 62.66
CA ALA A 15 -133.37 -155.96 62.64
C ALA A 15 -132.37 -155.02 63.33
N LYS A 16 -131.75 -155.44 64.44
CA LYS A 16 -130.70 -154.65 65.12
C LYS A 16 -129.42 -154.52 64.31
N VAL A 17 -129.01 -155.54 63.56
CA VAL A 17 -127.82 -155.45 62.68
C VAL A 17 -128.07 -154.50 61.52
N ALA A 18 -129.26 -154.52 60.92
CA ALA A 18 -129.60 -153.58 59.85
C ALA A 18 -129.64 -152.11 60.33
N GLY A 19 -130.08 -151.87 61.58
CA GLY A 19 -130.07 -150.53 62.18
C GLY A 19 -128.66 -149.96 62.39
N VAL A 20 -127.72 -150.77 62.90
CA VAL A 20 -126.33 -150.33 63.14
C VAL A 20 -125.60 -150.05 61.83
N GLN A 21 -125.93 -150.76 60.75
CA GLN A 21 -125.28 -150.57 59.47
C GLN A 21 -125.70 -149.26 58.78
N ALA A 22 -126.95 -148.84 58.93
CA ALA A 22 -127.42 -147.55 58.44
C ALA A 22 -126.83 -146.35 59.21
N GLU A 23 -126.60 -146.49 60.53
CA GLU A 23 -125.93 -145.45 61.33
C GLU A 23 -124.45 -145.29 60.95
N LEU A 24 -123.77 -146.38 60.55
CA LEU A 24 -122.38 -146.33 60.12
C LEU A 24 -122.22 -145.65 58.75
N ASP A 25 -123.12 -145.96 57.81
CA ASP A 25 -123.07 -145.37 56.47
C ASP A 25 -123.38 -143.85 56.52
N GLY A 26 -124.31 -143.42 57.39
CA GLY A 26 -124.58 -141.98 57.61
C GLY A 26 -123.39 -141.21 58.22
N ALA A 27 -122.64 -141.83 59.14
CA ALA A 27 -121.46 -141.20 59.75
C ALA A 27 -120.27 -141.06 58.79
N ILE A 28 -120.18 -141.91 57.75
CA ILE A 28 -119.14 -141.81 56.73
C ILE A 28 -119.42 -140.64 55.77
N GLU A 29 -120.67 -140.44 55.34
CA GLU A 29 -121.03 -139.31 54.48
C GLU A 29 -120.86 -137.94 55.19
N GLU A 30 -121.15 -137.84 56.48
CA GLU A 30 -120.90 -136.61 57.26
C GLU A 30 -119.40 -136.29 57.39
N ARG A 31 -118.53 -137.31 57.39
CA ARG A 31 -117.09 -137.10 57.44
C ARG A 31 -116.52 -136.65 56.10
N GLU A 32 -116.97 -137.25 55.00
CA GLU A 32 -116.51 -136.87 53.65
C GLU A 32 -116.93 -135.44 53.31
N THR A 33 -118.14 -135.02 53.67
CA THR A 33 -118.60 -133.64 53.44
C THR A 33 -117.84 -132.60 54.28
N ALA A 34 -117.36 -132.97 55.47
CA ALA A 34 -116.52 -132.10 56.29
C ALA A 34 -115.08 -131.95 55.76
N GLU A 35 -114.48 -133.02 55.21
CA GLU A 35 -113.14 -132.95 54.60
C GLU A 35 -113.14 -132.08 53.33
N ASP A 36 -114.18 -132.15 52.50
CA ASP A 36 -114.32 -131.31 51.30
C ASP A 36 -114.50 -129.82 51.64
N ALA A 37 -115.24 -129.49 52.70
CA ALA A 37 -115.39 -128.11 53.18
C ALA A 37 -114.05 -127.51 53.66
N ALA A 38 -113.23 -128.31 54.36
CA ALA A 38 -111.92 -127.88 54.84
C ALA A 38 -110.91 -127.66 53.71
N ALA A 39 -110.98 -128.45 52.63
CA ALA A 39 -110.13 -128.27 51.46
C ALA A 39 -110.41 -126.95 50.72
N LEU A 40 -111.69 -126.57 50.64
CA LEU A 40 -112.14 -125.33 49.98
C LEU A 40 -111.71 -124.07 50.74
N GLU A 41 -111.77 -124.07 52.07
CA GLU A 41 -111.24 -122.95 52.87
C GLU A 41 -109.73 -122.78 52.72
N LYS A 42 -108.98 -123.88 52.68
CA LYS A 42 -107.52 -123.83 52.50
C LYS A 42 -107.11 -123.27 51.13
N ALA A 43 -107.92 -123.52 50.10
CA ALA A 43 -107.71 -122.93 48.77
C ALA A 43 -108.01 -121.41 48.76
N ARG A 44 -109.09 -120.97 49.42
CA ARG A 44 -109.40 -119.52 49.55
C ARG A 44 -108.32 -118.75 50.32
N ALA A 45 -107.78 -119.33 51.39
CA ALA A 45 -106.71 -118.69 52.16
C ALA A 45 -105.42 -118.48 51.33
N ARG A 46 -105.07 -119.42 50.44
CA ARG A 46 -103.91 -119.29 49.53
C ARG A 46 -104.12 -118.23 48.45
N SER A 47 -105.34 -118.10 47.92
CA SER A 47 -105.68 -117.02 46.97
C SER A 47 -105.50 -115.65 47.60
N LEU A 48 -106.04 -115.46 48.82
CA LEU A 48 -105.94 -114.18 49.52
C LEU A 48 -104.51 -113.81 49.91
N SER A 49 -103.66 -114.79 50.24
CA SER A 49 -102.24 -114.50 50.51
C SER A 49 -101.50 -114.04 49.26
N PHE A 50 -101.81 -114.61 48.09
CA PHE A 50 -101.21 -114.22 46.81
C PHE A 50 -101.64 -112.80 46.40
N ASP A 51 -102.93 -112.48 46.56
CA ASP A 51 -103.44 -111.14 46.24
C ASP A 51 -102.82 -110.05 47.15
N LEU A 52 -102.60 -110.35 48.43
CA LEU A 52 -101.92 -109.43 49.36
C LEU A 52 -100.44 -109.20 49.01
N GLU A 53 -99.77 -110.21 48.48
CA GLU A 53 -98.36 -110.12 48.06
C GLU A 53 -98.23 -109.25 46.80
N MET A 54 -99.12 -109.44 45.82
CA MET A 54 -99.26 -108.59 44.63
C MET A 54 -99.51 -107.11 44.97
N VAL A 55 -100.37 -106.82 45.97
CA VAL A 55 -100.63 -105.43 46.39
C VAL A 55 -99.42 -104.81 47.09
N ARG A 56 -98.64 -105.59 47.84
CA ARG A 56 -97.40 -105.11 48.47
C ARG A 56 -96.32 -104.79 47.44
N GLU A 57 -96.15 -105.63 46.42
CA GLU A 57 -95.24 -105.35 45.31
C GLU A 57 -95.66 -104.09 44.55
N ALA A 58 -96.95 -103.94 44.22
CA ALA A 58 -97.45 -102.74 43.57
C ALA A 58 -97.24 -101.46 44.40
N LEU A 59 -97.37 -101.54 45.73
CA LEU A 59 -97.11 -100.42 46.63
C LEU A 59 -95.62 -100.06 46.69
N ALA A 60 -94.73 -101.07 46.71
CA ALA A 60 -93.29 -100.86 46.66
C ALA A 60 -92.85 -100.19 45.35
N ASP A 61 -93.46 -100.60 44.24
CA ASP A 61 -93.23 -99.98 42.92
C ASP A 61 -93.66 -98.51 42.89
N GLU A 62 -94.84 -98.16 43.41
CA GLU A 62 -95.27 -96.75 43.48
C GLU A 62 -94.41 -95.91 44.43
N GLN A 63 -93.95 -96.47 45.55
CA GLN A 63 -93.00 -95.80 46.44
C GLN A 63 -91.64 -95.57 45.76
N SER A 64 -91.17 -96.52 44.96
CA SER A 64 -89.93 -96.37 44.20
C SER A 64 -90.06 -95.30 43.10
N LYS A 65 -91.19 -95.25 42.39
CA LYS A 65 -91.50 -94.20 41.40
C LYS A 65 -91.59 -92.81 42.04
N LEU A 66 -92.18 -92.70 43.23
CA LEU A 66 -92.23 -91.43 43.95
C LEU A 66 -90.83 -90.96 44.36
N LYS A 67 -89.99 -91.86 44.92
CA LYS A 67 -88.59 -91.54 45.23
C LYS A 67 -87.81 -91.09 43.99
N LEU A 68 -88.00 -91.76 42.85
CA LEU A 68 -87.39 -91.37 41.58
C LEU A 68 -87.84 -89.97 41.16
N LYS A 69 -89.15 -89.67 41.24
CA LYS A 69 -89.68 -88.34 40.94
C LYS A 69 -89.15 -87.26 41.87
N THR A 70 -88.94 -87.57 43.15
CA THR A 70 -88.32 -86.63 44.10
C THR A 70 -86.89 -86.33 43.70
N VAL A 71 -86.09 -87.37 43.39
CA VAL A 71 -84.71 -87.20 42.91
C VAL A 71 -84.66 -86.44 41.58
N GLU A 72 -85.58 -86.71 40.64
CA GLU A 72 -85.67 -85.98 39.39
C GLU A 72 -86.08 -84.51 39.60
N PHE A 73 -86.97 -84.23 40.56
CA PHE A 73 -87.37 -82.89 40.90
C PHE A 73 -86.20 -82.12 41.54
N ASP A 74 -85.50 -82.74 42.49
CA ASP A 74 -84.33 -82.16 43.14
C ASP A 74 -83.21 -81.91 42.12
N ALA A 75 -82.94 -82.87 41.22
CA ALA A 75 -81.96 -82.70 40.14
C ALA A 75 -82.36 -81.59 39.16
N LYS A 76 -83.65 -81.44 38.83
CA LYS A 76 -84.14 -80.32 38.02
C LYS A 76 -84.01 -79.00 38.76
N GLN A 77 -84.30 -78.98 40.06
CA GLN A 77 -84.17 -77.79 40.90
C GLN A 77 -82.70 -77.36 40.99
N GLU A 78 -81.77 -78.29 41.26
CA GLU A 78 -80.32 -78.07 41.22
C GLU A 78 -79.84 -77.59 39.84
N HIS A 79 -80.37 -78.15 38.76
CA HIS A 79 -80.05 -77.67 37.41
C HIS A 79 -80.56 -76.25 37.17
N THR A 80 -81.77 -75.91 37.65
CA THR A 80 -82.30 -74.56 37.53
C THR A 80 -81.54 -73.54 38.37
N THR A 81 -81.11 -73.90 39.58
CA THR A 81 -80.27 -73.03 40.42
C THR A 81 -78.89 -72.86 39.80
N ALA A 82 -78.27 -73.93 39.29
CA ALA A 82 -77.01 -73.85 38.56
C ALA A 82 -77.10 -72.93 37.32
N LEU A 83 -78.20 -73.00 36.56
CA LEU A 83 -78.43 -72.08 35.44
C LEU A 83 -78.65 -70.63 35.88
N GLN A 84 -79.37 -70.42 36.99
CA GLN A 84 -79.55 -69.08 37.57
C GLN A 84 -78.22 -68.49 38.05
N ASP A 85 -77.38 -69.30 38.69
CA ASP A 85 -76.03 -68.91 39.12
C ASP A 85 -75.13 -68.61 37.93
N GLN A 86 -75.20 -69.41 36.86
CA GLN A 86 -74.50 -69.13 35.60
C GLN A 86 -74.96 -67.83 34.96
N LEU A 87 -76.26 -67.52 34.96
CA LEU A 87 -76.80 -66.25 34.46
C LEU A 87 -76.36 -65.07 35.34
N ALA A 88 -76.36 -65.22 36.66
CA ALA A 88 -75.88 -64.20 37.59
C ALA A 88 -74.39 -63.93 37.39
N ALA A 89 -73.58 -64.99 37.25
CA ALA A 89 -72.16 -64.89 36.94
C ALA A 89 -71.90 -64.22 35.59
N ALA A 90 -72.66 -64.59 34.55
CA ALA A 90 -72.57 -63.97 33.21
C ALA A 90 -72.94 -62.48 33.25
N ARG A 91 -73.99 -62.10 33.99
CA ARG A 91 -74.37 -60.69 34.19
C ARG A 91 -73.28 -59.91 34.93
N LYS A 92 -72.68 -60.49 35.96
CA LYS A 92 -71.56 -59.88 36.69
C LYS A 92 -70.35 -59.70 35.78
N GLN A 93 -70.00 -60.70 34.98
CA GLN A 93 -68.92 -60.59 33.98
C GLN A 93 -69.21 -59.53 32.91
N LEU A 94 -70.47 -59.40 32.46
CA LEU A 94 -70.88 -58.35 31.54
C LEU A 94 -70.80 -56.96 32.18
N SER A 95 -71.16 -56.79 33.46
CA SER A 95 -70.98 -55.52 34.19
C SER A 95 -69.51 -55.13 34.25
N VAL A 96 -68.64 -56.06 34.67
CA VAL A 96 -67.19 -55.81 34.75
C VAL A 96 -66.60 -55.49 33.37
N ARG A 97 -67.06 -56.16 32.31
CA ARG A 97 -66.63 -55.84 30.94
C ARG A 97 -67.12 -54.48 30.47
N ARG A 98 -68.33 -54.06 30.85
CA ARG A 98 -68.85 -52.71 30.57
C ARG A 98 -68.07 -51.64 31.32
N GLU A 99 -67.88 -51.81 32.62
CA GLU A 99 -67.07 -50.90 33.46
C GLU A 99 -65.65 -50.75 32.90
N ARG A 100 -65.00 -51.86 32.55
CA ARG A 100 -63.68 -51.83 31.89
C ARG A 100 -63.73 -51.16 30.52
N GLY A 101 -64.81 -51.35 29.76
CA GLY A 101 -65.03 -50.68 28.48
C GLY A 101 -65.19 -49.16 28.63
N ASP A 102 -65.94 -48.72 29.62
CA ASP A 102 -66.16 -47.31 29.95
C ASP A 102 -64.87 -46.65 30.46
N GLU A 103 -64.09 -47.35 31.30
CA GLU A 103 -62.75 -46.92 31.73
C GLU A 103 -61.79 -46.78 30.54
N MET A 104 -61.78 -47.76 29.62
CA MET A 104 -60.97 -47.68 28.40
C MET A 104 -61.41 -46.53 27.50
N TYR A 105 -62.72 -46.31 27.34
CA TYR A 105 -63.24 -45.20 26.55
C TYR A 105 -62.89 -43.84 27.17
N ALA A 106 -63.04 -43.68 28.47
CA ALA A 106 -62.64 -42.48 29.20
C ALA A 106 -61.12 -42.24 29.10
N GLY A 107 -60.32 -43.30 29.21
CA GLY A 107 -58.86 -43.26 29.02
C GLY A 107 -58.47 -42.81 27.60
N LEU A 108 -59.11 -43.38 26.58
CA LEU A 108 -58.90 -43.00 25.18
C LEU A 108 -59.34 -41.55 24.90
N GLN A 109 -60.46 -41.11 25.48
CA GLN A 109 -60.93 -39.73 25.35
C GLN A 109 -59.96 -38.74 25.99
N LYS A 110 -59.43 -39.07 27.18
CA LYS A 110 -58.40 -38.26 27.84
C LYS A 110 -57.12 -38.20 27.03
N ALA A 111 -56.64 -39.33 26.52
CA ALA A 111 -55.45 -39.40 25.67
C ALA A 111 -55.64 -38.61 24.36
N ALA A 112 -56.84 -38.62 23.78
CA ALA A 112 -57.16 -37.82 22.60
C ALA A 112 -57.15 -36.32 22.90
N GLN A 113 -57.66 -35.89 24.06
CA GLN A 113 -57.59 -34.48 24.49
C GLN A 113 -56.15 -34.03 24.76
N GLU A 114 -55.36 -34.84 25.45
CA GLU A 114 -53.93 -34.58 25.70
C GLU A 114 -53.13 -34.55 24.38
N GLY A 115 -53.44 -35.44 23.43
CA GLY A 115 -52.86 -35.42 22.09
C GLY A 115 -53.22 -34.17 21.30
N ALA A 116 -54.48 -33.70 21.40
CA ALA A 116 -54.93 -32.47 20.75
C ALA A 116 -54.25 -31.23 21.35
N SER A 117 -54.12 -31.15 22.68
CA SER A 117 -53.41 -30.04 23.34
C SER A 117 -51.93 -30.03 22.99
N ALA A 118 -51.26 -31.19 23.01
CA ALA A 118 -49.86 -31.30 22.61
C ALA A 118 -49.65 -30.92 21.14
N HIS A 119 -50.57 -31.29 20.25
CA HIS A 119 -50.51 -30.88 18.85
C HIS A 119 -50.66 -29.36 18.68
N ALA A 120 -51.58 -28.74 19.42
CA ALA A 120 -51.75 -27.29 19.43
C ALA A 120 -50.51 -26.56 19.95
N GLU A 121 -49.88 -27.08 21.01
CA GLU A 121 -48.61 -26.55 21.54
C GLU A 121 -47.47 -26.66 20.52
N LEU A 122 -47.34 -27.80 19.82
CA LEU A 122 -46.35 -27.98 18.76
C LEU A 122 -46.57 -27.03 17.58
N GLN A 123 -47.82 -26.79 17.18
CA GLN A 123 -48.12 -25.80 16.14
C GLN A 123 -47.71 -24.38 16.56
N LEU A 124 -47.98 -24.02 17.81
CA LEU A 124 -47.60 -22.72 18.37
C LEU A 124 -46.08 -22.57 18.44
N LEU A 125 -45.36 -23.61 18.87
CA LEU A 125 -43.89 -23.62 18.89
C LEU A 125 -43.31 -23.50 17.47
N ARG A 126 -43.85 -24.22 16.48
CA ARG A 126 -43.44 -24.08 15.07
C ARG A 126 -43.70 -22.68 14.52
N ALA A 127 -44.83 -22.08 14.86
CA ALA A 127 -45.12 -20.70 14.47
C ALA A 127 -44.11 -19.72 15.09
N LYS A 128 -43.76 -19.89 16.37
CA LYS A 128 -42.71 -19.11 17.04
C LYS A 128 -41.33 -19.31 16.42
N GLU A 129 -40.97 -20.54 16.09
CA GLU A 129 -39.70 -20.87 15.42
C GLU A 129 -39.63 -20.20 14.04
N GLY A 130 -40.72 -20.24 13.26
CA GLY A 130 -40.83 -19.53 11.99
C GLY A 130 -40.64 -18.02 12.14
N GLN A 131 -41.30 -17.40 13.11
CA GLN A 131 -41.14 -15.97 13.40
C GLN A 131 -39.70 -15.62 13.82
N GLN A 132 -39.05 -16.47 14.62
CA GLN A 132 -37.66 -16.27 15.02
C GLN A 132 -36.70 -16.41 13.84
N ALA A 133 -36.92 -17.39 12.95
CA ALA A 133 -36.13 -17.56 11.74
C ALA A 133 -36.24 -16.36 10.80
N GLU A 134 -37.46 -15.83 10.59
CA GLU A 134 -37.68 -14.60 9.81
C GLU A 134 -36.98 -13.39 10.44
N GLN A 135 -37.04 -13.25 11.77
CA GLN A 135 -36.33 -12.19 12.49
C GLN A 135 -34.81 -12.31 12.34
N LEU A 136 -34.25 -13.51 12.44
CA LEU A 136 -32.82 -13.75 12.23
C LEU A 136 -32.41 -13.41 10.81
N GLN A 137 -33.19 -13.83 9.81
CA GLN A 137 -32.93 -13.50 8.39
C GLN A 137 -33.00 -11.98 8.14
N ALA A 138 -33.96 -11.29 8.75
CA ALA A 138 -34.04 -9.83 8.69
C ALA A 138 -32.83 -9.16 9.36
N LYS A 139 -32.34 -9.68 10.49
CA LYS A 139 -31.12 -9.17 11.14
C LYS A 139 -29.87 -9.46 10.32
N ASP A 140 -29.75 -10.63 9.71
CA ASP A 140 -28.62 -10.99 8.85
C ASP A 140 -28.54 -10.11 7.60
N SER A 141 -29.69 -9.82 6.97
CA SER A 141 -29.74 -8.86 5.86
C SER A 141 -29.37 -7.43 6.30
N GLN A 142 -29.82 -6.97 7.48
CA GLN A 142 -29.39 -5.69 8.06
C GLN A 142 -27.88 -5.65 8.30
N LEU A 143 -27.31 -6.72 8.87
CA LEU A 143 -25.86 -6.84 9.08
C LEU A 143 -25.08 -6.88 7.77
N ALA A 144 -25.60 -7.53 6.73
CA ALA A 144 -24.99 -7.54 5.40
C ALA A 144 -24.91 -6.12 4.82
N VAL A 145 -25.98 -5.33 4.92
CA VAL A 145 -26.00 -3.92 4.49
C VAL A 145 -25.06 -3.05 5.32
N LEU A 146 -24.99 -3.25 6.63
CA LEU A 146 -24.04 -2.51 7.48
C LEU A 146 -22.59 -2.84 7.14
N ARG A 147 -22.28 -4.13 6.89
CA ARG A 147 -20.96 -4.57 6.45
C ARG A 147 -20.58 -4.00 5.09
N SER A 148 -21.52 -3.94 4.14
CA SER A 148 -21.25 -3.32 2.83
C SER A 148 -21.00 -1.82 2.96
N LYS A 149 -21.78 -1.11 3.77
CA LYS A 149 -21.56 0.32 4.06
C LYS A 149 -20.19 0.58 4.71
N LEU A 150 -19.80 -0.24 5.69
CA LEU A 150 -18.49 -0.14 6.35
C LEU A 150 -17.34 -0.41 5.36
N ARG A 151 -17.50 -1.36 4.43
CA ARG A 151 -16.49 -1.60 3.38
C ARG A 151 -16.34 -0.39 2.45
N VAL A 152 -17.46 0.17 1.97
CA VAL A 152 -17.43 1.38 1.13
C VAL A 152 -16.76 2.55 1.86
N GLN A 153 -17.13 2.81 3.11
CA GLN A 153 -16.49 3.88 3.90
C GLN A 153 -14.99 3.66 4.12
N HIS A 154 -14.56 2.41 4.33
CA HIS A 154 -13.16 2.08 4.47
C HIS A 154 -12.39 2.29 3.15
N ASP A 155 -12.98 1.90 2.02
CA ASP A 155 -12.37 2.08 0.70
C ASP A 155 -12.33 3.57 0.30
N ASP A 156 -13.38 4.34 0.60
CA ASP A 156 -13.39 5.80 0.47
C ASP A 156 -12.30 6.44 1.34
N GLY A 157 -12.13 5.97 2.58
CA GLY A 157 -11.08 6.44 3.49
C GLY A 157 -9.67 6.16 2.96
N LYS A 158 -9.46 5.00 2.31
CA LYS A 158 -8.19 4.68 1.63
C LYS A 158 -7.93 5.60 0.45
N GLN A 159 -8.93 5.82 -0.41
CA GLN A 159 -8.82 6.73 -1.55
C GLN A 159 -8.54 8.17 -1.11
N GLN A 160 -9.19 8.63 -0.04
CA GLN A 160 -8.87 9.93 0.56
C GLN A 160 -7.44 9.98 1.12
N GLY A 161 -6.96 8.89 1.73
CA GLY A 161 -5.57 8.76 2.17
C GLY A 161 -4.57 8.91 1.02
N GLU A 162 -4.79 8.19 -0.09
CA GLU A 162 -3.97 8.29 -1.31
C GLU A 162 -4.03 9.70 -1.93
N GLN A 163 -5.21 10.34 -1.96
CA GLN A 163 -5.33 11.74 -2.41
C GLN A 163 -4.53 12.70 -1.52
N VAL A 164 -4.57 12.52 -0.19
CA VAL A 164 -3.76 13.34 0.72
C VAL A 164 -2.27 13.12 0.49
N GLU A 165 -1.82 11.89 0.27
CA GLU A 165 -0.42 11.57 -0.03
C GLU A 165 0.05 12.27 -1.31
N THR A 166 -0.72 12.19 -2.40
CA THR A 166 -0.39 12.90 -3.66
C THR A 166 -0.36 14.43 -3.49
N LEU A 167 -1.25 15.00 -2.67
CA LEU A 167 -1.23 16.44 -2.36
C LEU A 167 -0.01 16.83 -1.51
N VAL A 168 0.42 15.96 -0.59
CA VAL A 168 1.64 16.18 0.21
C VAL A 168 2.87 16.16 -0.68
N ASP A 169 2.97 15.20 -1.60
CA ASP A 169 4.07 15.12 -2.56
C ASP A 169 4.11 16.35 -3.46
N SER A 170 2.97 16.75 -4.03
CA SER A 170 2.86 17.99 -4.83
C SER A 170 3.23 19.24 -4.03
N ALA A 171 2.84 19.32 -2.75
CA ALA A 171 3.22 20.43 -1.88
C ALA A 171 4.73 20.46 -1.57
N ASN A 172 5.38 19.29 -1.48
CA ASN A 172 6.82 19.19 -1.30
C ASN A 172 7.58 19.61 -2.55
N GLU A 173 7.15 19.17 -3.74
CA GLU A 173 7.71 19.63 -5.02
C GLU A 173 7.64 21.16 -5.16
N LEU A 174 6.47 21.75 -4.89
CA LEU A 174 6.29 23.22 -4.93
C LEU A 174 7.18 23.95 -3.93
N ARG A 175 7.43 23.36 -2.74
CA ARG A 175 8.36 23.93 -1.75
C ARG A 175 9.81 23.89 -2.22
N GLU A 176 10.21 22.81 -2.87
CA GLU A 176 11.56 22.69 -3.46
C GLU A 176 11.75 23.67 -4.62
N GLU A 177 10.77 23.81 -5.51
CA GLU A 177 10.78 24.83 -6.56
C GLU A 177 10.88 26.26 -5.99
N LEU A 178 10.14 26.55 -4.92
CA LEU A 178 10.19 27.85 -4.26
C LEU A 178 11.57 28.13 -3.66
N ARG A 179 12.20 27.12 -3.03
CA ARG A 179 13.58 27.23 -2.52
C ARG A 179 14.56 27.49 -3.65
N ALA A 180 14.49 26.72 -4.74
CA ALA A 180 15.36 26.91 -5.90
C ALA A 180 15.21 28.32 -6.52
N LYS A 181 13.97 28.83 -6.65
CA LYS A 181 13.72 30.20 -7.13
C LYS A 181 14.23 31.26 -6.16
N SER A 182 14.13 31.04 -4.86
CA SER A 182 14.68 31.94 -3.83
C SER A 182 16.21 32.01 -3.94
N ASP A 183 16.88 30.87 -4.12
CA ASP A 183 18.34 30.83 -4.29
C ASP A 183 18.78 31.50 -5.60
N GLN A 184 18.03 31.30 -6.70
CA GLN A 184 18.24 32.04 -7.94
C GLN A 184 18.09 33.55 -7.76
N GLN A 185 17.08 34.00 -7.02
CA GLN A 185 16.88 35.42 -6.73
C GLN A 185 18.03 35.99 -5.90
N LEU A 186 18.57 35.23 -4.95
CA LEU A 186 19.72 35.62 -4.15
C LEU A 186 20.98 35.77 -5.01
N LEU A 187 21.25 34.81 -5.90
CA LEU A 187 22.36 34.87 -6.86
C LEU A 187 22.24 36.06 -7.81
N LEU A 188 21.04 36.33 -8.33
CA LEU A 188 20.80 37.50 -9.18
C LEU A 188 21.05 38.82 -8.44
N ARG A 189 20.62 38.93 -7.17
CA ARG A 189 20.91 40.12 -6.34
C ARG A 189 22.42 40.30 -6.12
N GLN A 190 23.14 39.22 -5.83
CA GLN A 190 24.60 39.27 -5.69
C GLN A 190 25.28 39.69 -7.00
N SER A 191 24.83 39.16 -8.15
CA SER A 191 25.34 39.55 -9.46
C SER A 191 25.11 41.03 -9.76
N VAL A 192 23.91 41.55 -9.47
CA VAL A 192 23.61 42.98 -9.63
C VAL A 192 24.52 43.83 -8.74
N GLN A 193 24.74 43.45 -7.48
CA GLN A 193 25.62 44.18 -6.57
C GLN A 193 27.07 44.24 -7.07
N VAL A 194 27.59 43.14 -7.64
CA VAL A 194 28.93 43.12 -8.24
C VAL A 194 28.99 44.05 -9.44
N LEU A 195 27.99 44.01 -10.33
CA LEU A 195 27.92 44.88 -11.50
C LEU A 195 27.82 46.37 -11.13
N GLU A 196 27.05 46.71 -10.10
CA GLU A 196 26.97 48.08 -9.56
C GLU A 196 28.34 48.55 -9.03
N SER A 197 29.07 47.68 -8.33
CA SER A 197 30.41 48.01 -7.82
C SER A 197 31.44 48.21 -8.94
N ASP A 198 31.39 47.38 -9.99
CA ASP A 198 32.24 47.49 -11.17
C ASP A 198 31.94 48.77 -11.94
N LEU A 199 30.66 49.09 -12.16
CA LEU A 199 30.22 50.32 -12.79
C LEU A 199 30.68 51.56 -12.01
N ALA A 200 30.53 51.58 -10.69
CA ALA A 200 31.02 52.66 -9.85
C ALA A 200 32.55 52.82 -9.93
N SER A 201 33.30 51.73 -10.07
CA SER A 201 34.76 51.77 -10.26
C SER A 201 35.15 52.34 -11.63
N LYS A 202 34.44 51.95 -12.70
CA LYS A 202 34.62 52.44 -14.06
C LYS A 202 34.27 53.92 -14.18
N GLU A 203 33.20 54.38 -13.54
CA GLU A 203 32.85 55.80 -13.48
C GLU A 203 33.95 56.64 -12.80
N LYS A 204 34.54 56.14 -11.70
CA LYS A 204 35.69 56.81 -11.06
C LYS A 204 36.89 56.86 -12.00
N HIS A 205 37.19 55.78 -12.70
CA HIS A 205 38.28 55.73 -13.67
C HIS A 205 38.05 56.70 -14.85
N ALA A 206 36.83 56.76 -15.38
CA ALA A 206 36.46 57.69 -16.43
C ALA A 206 36.64 59.16 -16.00
N LYS A 207 36.23 59.51 -14.76
CA LYS A 207 36.46 60.85 -14.19
C LYS A 207 37.95 61.18 -14.06
N LEU A 208 38.78 60.23 -13.65
CA LEU A 208 40.24 60.43 -13.58
C LEU A 208 40.87 60.62 -14.96
N LEU A 209 40.42 59.87 -15.97
CA LEU A 209 40.87 60.05 -17.35
C LEU A 209 40.46 61.42 -17.90
N GLN A 210 39.24 61.87 -17.62
CA GLN A 210 38.77 63.19 -18.02
C GLN A 210 39.61 64.30 -17.37
N GLN A 211 39.89 64.20 -16.07
CA GLN A 211 40.78 65.15 -15.37
C GLN A 211 42.20 65.16 -15.97
N ARG A 212 42.74 63.98 -16.31
CA ARG A 212 44.04 63.88 -16.97
C ARG A 212 44.03 64.52 -18.35
N GLN A 213 42.95 64.33 -19.13
CA GLN A 213 42.79 64.97 -20.43
C GLN A 213 42.77 66.50 -20.29
N GLU A 214 42.00 67.05 -19.35
CA GLU A 214 41.96 68.50 -19.10
C GLU A 214 43.33 69.07 -18.71
N LEU A 215 44.13 68.33 -17.93
CA LEU A 215 45.50 68.74 -17.59
C LEU A 215 46.41 68.75 -18.82
N LEU A 216 46.35 67.71 -19.66
CA LEU A 216 47.12 67.65 -20.90
C LEU A 216 46.72 68.76 -21.87
N GLU A 217 45.43 69.08 -22.00
CA GLU A 217 44.96 70.20 -22.83
C GLU A 217 45.51 71.55 -22.33
N ARG A 218 45.57 71.76 -21.01
CA ARG A 218 46.20 72.95 -20.42
C ARG A 218 47.71 72.98 -20.66
N GLU A 219 48.40 71.86 -20.54
CA GLU A 219 49.84 71.75 -20.83
C GLU A 219 50.14 72.05 -22.31
N VAL A 220 49.34 71.51 -23.23
CA VAL A 220 49.45 71.79 -24.68
C VAL A 220 49.24 73.27 -24.95
N SER A 221 48.17 73.88 -24.42
CA SER A 221 47.92 75.31 -24.57
C SER A 221 49.08 76.16 -24.04
N ALA A 222 49.65 75.82 -22.89
CA ALA A 222 50.80 76.55 -22.33
C ALA A 222 52.06 76.39 -23.20
N LYS A 223 52.26 75.23 -23.82
CA LYS A 223 53.37 74.98 -24.76
C LYS A 223 53.20 75.72 -26.08
N ASP A 224 51.97 75.85 -26.58
CA ASP A 224 51.67 76.66 -27.76
C ASP A 224 51.94 78.15 -27.51
N ASP A 225 51.56 78.67 -26.33
CA ASP A 225 51.89 80.05 -25.93
C ASP A 225 53.41 80.27 -25.83
N GLU A 226 54.15 79.31 -25.25
CA GLU A 226 55.62 79.33 -25.18
C GLU A 226 56.25 79.34 -26.58
N LEU A 227 55.74 78.52 -27.50
CA LEU A 227 56.19 78.48 -28.90
C LEU A 227 55.91 79.80 -29.63
N MET A 228 54.75 80.41 -29.40
CA MET A 228 54.41 81.73 -29.95
C MET A 228 55.40 82.80 -29.46
N ALA A 229 55.67 82.85 -28.16
CA ALA A 229 56.63 83.78 -27.58
C ALA A 229 58.06 83.58 -28.14
N LEU A 230 58.52 82.32 -28.25
CA LEU A 230 59.81 81.99 -28.87
C LEU A 230 59.85 82.39 -30.35
N SER A 231 58.75 82.22 -31.09
CA SER A 231 58.65 82.61 -32.49
C SER A 231 58.75 84.13 -32.69
N GLU A 232 58.15 84.91 -31.78
CA GLU A 232 58.25 86.37 -31.76
C GLU A 232 59.68 86.82 -31.42
N GLN A 233 60.30 86.20 -30.42
CA GLN A 233 61.71 86.44 -30.06
C GLN A 233 62.64 86.15 -31.24
N LEU A 234 62.43 85.04 -31.95
CA LEU A 234 63.21 84.70 -33.14
C LEU A 234 63.02 85.75 -34.25
N ARG A 235 61.80 86.22 -34.47
CA ARG A 235 61.50 87.26 -35.46
C ARG A 235 62.17 88.60 -35.10
N ALA A 236 62.16 88.98 -33.82
CA ALA A 236 62.86 90.16 -33.33
C ALA A 236 64.37 90.05 -33.56
N ALA A 237 64.99 88.92 -33.17
CA ALA A 237 66.41 88.68 -33.40
C ALA A 237 66.78 88.71 -34.90
N GLN A 238 65.94 88.17 -35.78
CA GLN A 238 66.14 88.26 -37.22
C GLN A 238 66.10 89.71 -37.75
N LEU A 239 65.23 90.56 -37.20
CA LEU A 239 65.18 91.98 -37.54
C LEU A 239 66.44 92.70 -37.03
N ASP A 240 66.89 92.43 -35.81
CA ASP A 240 68.13 92.99 -35.26
C ASP A 240 69.36 92.62 -36.11
N VAL A 241 69.44 91.37 -36.56
CA VAL A 241 70.50 90.92 -37.49
C VAL A 241 70.42 91.65 -38.83
N LYS A 242 69.21 91.86 -39.39
CA LYS A 242 69.04 92.64 -40.64
C LYS A 242 69.44 94.10 -40.47
N VAL A 243 69.04 94.73 -39.37
CA VAL A 243 69.38 96.12 -39.05
C VAL A 243 70.89 96.26 -38.81
N GLY A 244 71.47 95.40 -37.96
CA GLY A 244 72.91 95.36 -37.69
C GLY A 244 73.72 95.10 -38.96
N GLY A 245 73.28 94.16 -39.81
CA GLY A 245 73.88 93.90 -41.12
C GLY A 245 73.84 95.12 -42.04
N SER A 246 72.72 95.86 -42.05
CA SER A 246 72.59 97.09 -42.84
C SER A 246 73.49 98.22 -42.32
N GLN A 247 73.61 98.37 -40.99
CA GLN A 247 74.53 99.33 -40.37
C GLN A 247 75.99 99.00 -40.66
N LEU A 248 76.37 97.72 -40.59
CA LEU A 248 77.70 97.24 -40.99
C LEU A 248 77.96 97.49 -42.47
N GLY A 249 76.95 97.27 -43.33
CA GLY A 249 77.02 97.60 -44.75
C GLY A 249 77.35 99.08 -44.99
N ARG A 250 76.61 100.00 -44.36
CA ARG A 250 76.88 101.45 -44.44
C ARG A 250 78.27 101.83 -43.95
N LYS A 251 78.69 101.32 -42.78
CA LYS A 251 80.05 101.55 -42.27
C LYS A 251 81.13 101.01 -43.20
N ASN A 252 80.89 99.88 -43.84
CA ASN A 252 81.83 99.31 -44.80
C ASN A 252 81.91 100.18 -46.07
N GLU A 253 80.79 100.72 -46.54
CA GLU A 253 80.76 101.70 -47.62
C GLU A 253 81.52 102.99 -47.25
N GLU A 254 81.28 103.55 -46.06
CA GLU A 254 82.00 104.71 -45.51
C GLU A 254 83.51 104.44 -45.46
N LEU A 255 83.93 103.31 -44.86
CA LEU A 255 85.33 102.90 -44.80
C LEU A 255 85.92 102.65 -46.18
N GLN A 256 85.15 102.17 -47.15
CA GLN A 256 85.60 102.03 -48.54
C GLN A 256 85.82 103.39 -49.20
N VAL A 257 84.95 104.37 -48.96
CA VAL A 257 85.12 105.75 -49.43
C VAL A 257 86.37 106.35 -48.79
N GLU A 258 86.53 106.26 -47.47
CA GLU A 258 87.72 106.71 -46.76
C GLU A 258 88.99 106.01 -47.26
N ASN A 259 88.94 104.69 -47.51
CA ASN A 259 90.06 103.97 -48.12
C ASN A 259 90.40 104.48 -49.52
N ARG A 260 89.40 104.81 -50.34
CA ARG A 260 89.62 105.38 -51.68
C ARG A 260 90.23 106.78 -51.58
N GLU A 261 89.74 107.61 -50.67
CA GLU A 261 90.29 108.95 -50.40
C GLU A 261 91.73 108.88 -49.86
N LEU A 262 91.99 108.02 -48.89
CA LEU A 262 93.34 107.76 -48.36
C LEU A 262 94.26 107.22 -49.45
N ARG A 263 93.81 106.28 -50.30
CA ARG A 263 94.59 105.80 -51.44
C ARG A 263 94.86 106.90 -52.46
N ALA A 264 93.90 107.77 -52.74
CA ALA A 264 94.11 108.91 -53.63
C ALA A 264 95.10 109.92 -53.02
N SER A 265 94.99 110.22 -51.73
CA SER A 265 95.93 111.04 -50.99
C SER A 265 97.34 110.42 -50.95
N LEU A 266 97.42 109.11 -50.73
CA LEU A 266 98.67 108.35 -50.74
C LEU A 266 99.28 108.32 -52.14
N GLN A 267 98.47 108.16 -53.20
CA GLN A 267 98.92 108.30 -54.59
C GLN A 267 99.41 109.71 -54.90
N GLN A 268 98.74 110.76 -54.42
CA GLN A 268 99.21 112.14 -54.56
C GLN A 268 100.51 112.37 -53.78
N ALA A 269 100.63 111.82 -52.57
CA ALA A 269 101.84 111.87 -51.76
C ALA A 269 102.98 111.06 -52.39
N GLN A 270 102.67 109.90 -52.99
CA GLN A 270 103.59 109.10 -53.79
C GLN A 270 103.98 109.81 -55.07
N GLN A 271 103.07 110.52 -55.74
CA GLN A 271 103.38 111.36 -56.89
C GLN A 271 104.32 112.50 -56.48
N ARG A 272 104.06 113.15 -55.34
CA ARG A 272 104.96 114.14 -54.72
C ARG A 272 106.32 113.53 -54.33
N LEU A 273 106.34 112.30 -53.84
CA LEU A 273 107.56 111.55 -53.49
C LEU A 273 108.32 111.08 -54.74
N SER A 274 107.65 110.64 -55.80
CA SER A 274 108.24 110.30 -57.10
C SER A 274 108.70 111.54 -57.86
N GLN A 275 108.13 112.71 -57.56
CA GLN A 275 108.65 114.01 -57.97
C GLN A 275 109.86 114.45 -57.11
N ARG A 276 110.18 113.74 -56.02
CA ARG A 276 111.23 114.11 -55.05
C ARG A 276 112.30 113.02 -54.81
N ALA A 277 112.17 111.78 -55.30
CA ALA A 277 113.14 110.69 -55.10
C ALA A 277 112.90 109.43 -56.00
N PRO A 278 113.95 108.61 -56.28
CA PRO A 278 114.01 107.55 -57.31
C PRO A 278 113.46 106.17 -56.87
N PRO A 279 113.38 105.14 -57.76
CA PRO A 279 112.57 103.92 -57.55
C PRO A 279 113.35 102.74 -56.94
N SER A 280 112.75 102.05 -55.96
CA SER A 280 113.03 100.67 -55.52
C SER A 280 111.76 100.15 -54.83
N GLY A 281 111.03 99.10 -55.23
CA GLY A 281 111.45 97.68 -55.32
C GLY A 281 111.69 97.16 -53.88
N ASP A 282 111.03 96.18 -53.28
CA ASP A 282 110.22 95.04 -53.74
C ASP A 282 109.45 94.41 -52.55
N ALA A 283 108.58 93.46 -52.88
CA ALA A 283 107.52 92.88 -52.05
C ALA A 283 107.87 91.55 -51.34
N LEU A 284 107.08 91.25 -50.27
CA LEU A 284 106.60 89.92 -49.79
C LEU A 284 107.66 88.93 -49.20
N PRO A 285 107.32 87.76 -48.57
CA PRO A 285 106.05 86.99 -48.57
C PRO A 285 105.61 86.30 -47.23
N ALA A 286 104.45 85.61 -47.33
CA ALA A 286 103.81 84.75 -46.33
C ALA A 286 104.25 83.26 -46.43
N PRO A 287 104.00 82.40 -45.41
CA PRO A 287 104.61 81.07 -45.30
C PRO A 287 103.73 79.87 -45.74
N ALA A 288 104.43 78.75 -45.89
CA ALA A 288 104.04 77.47 -46.47
C ALA A 288 103.11 76.59 -45.61
N LYS A 289 102.38 75.71 -46.31
CA LYS A 289 101.59 74.59 -45.76
C LYS A 289 102.45 73.32 -45.65
N SER A 290 102.27 72.54 -44.59
CA SER A 290 102.65 71.11 -44.56
C SER A 290 101.58 70.28 -43.85
N ALA A 291 101.46 69.03 -44.29
CA ALA A 291 100.38 68.09 -44.03
C ALA A 291 100.86 66.89 -43.21
N VAL A 292 100.16 66.52 -42.13
CA VAL A 292 100.14 65.18 -41.52
C VAL A 292 98.81 65.04 -40.74
N ALA A 293 97.80 64.33 -41.27
CA ALA A 293 96.52 64.13 -40.56
C ALA A 293 95.75 62.84 -40.94
N SER A 294 96.42 61.77 -41.40
CA SER A 294 95.68 60.59 -41.91
C SER A 294 95.25 59.56 -40.84
N GLY A 295 95.91 59.50 -39.67
CA GLY A 295 95.59 58.47 -38.65
C GLY A 295 94.44 58.81 -37.70
N ARG A 296 94.11 60.11 -37.51
CA ARG A 296 93.03 60.52 -36.61
C ARG A 296 91.64 60.27 -37.21
N ALA A 297 91.52 60.36 -38.53
CA ALA A 297 90.23 60.28 -39.22
C ALA A 297 89.57 58.91 -39.07
N GLU A 298 90.33 57.82 -39.15
CA GLU A 298 89.82 56.45 -39.05
C GLU A 298 89.34 56.13 -37.62
N GLN A 299 90.08 56.55 -36.59
CA GLN A 299 89.68 56.35 -35.21
C GLN A 299 88.43 57.16 -34.84
N HIS A 300 88.31 58.40 -35.34
CA HIS A 300 87.11 59.20 -35.18
C HIS A 300 85.89 58.60 -35.91
N PHE A 301 86.09 58.05 -37.11
CA PHE A 301 85.04 57.37 -37.85
C PHE A 301 84.52 56.16 -37.06
N PHE A 302 85.42 55.27 -36.60
CA PHE A 302 85.04 54.10 -35.80
C PHE A 302 84.28 54.48 -34.52
N HIS A 303 84.79 55.47 -33.78
CA HIS A 303 84.17 55.92 -32.54
C HIS A 303 82.75 56.46 -32.78
N ASN A 304 82.56 57.27 -33.81
CA ASN A 304 81.24 57.80 -34.18
C ASN A 304 80.28 56.68 -34.62
N THR A 305 80.77 55.68 -35.36
CA THR A 305 79.97 54.51 -35.75
C THR A 305 79.51 53.72 -34.52
N CYS A 306 80.40 53.47 -33.55
CA CYS A 306 80.07 52.79 -32.29
C CYS A 306 78.98 53.51 -31.50
N LEU A 307 79.09 54.84 -31.36
CA LEU A 307 78.10 55.64 -30.65
C LEU A 307 76.74 55.62 -31.36
N LEU A 308 76.72 55.75 -32.69
CA LEU A 308 75.48 55.72 -33.46
C LEU A 308 74.75 54.38 -33.30
N VAL A 309 75.47 53.26 -33.40
CA VAL A 309 74.88 51.93 -33.21
C VAL A 309 74.35 51.75 -31.77
N LYS A 310 75.09 52.21 -30.75
CA LYS A 310 74.60 52.16 -29.35
C LYS A 310 73.33 52.98 -29.14
N VAL A 311 73.23 54.18 -29.75
CA VAL A 311 72.03 55.02 -29.67
C VAL A 311 70.84 54.35 -30.36
N LEU A 312 71.04 53.80 -31.57
CA LEU A 312 70.00 53.07 -32.28
C LEU A 312 69.49 51.88 -31.48
N LEU A 313 70.40 51.14 -30.82
CA LEU A 313 70.04 50.01 -29.97
C LEU A 313 69.35 50.43 -28.67
N SER A 314 69.68 51.58 -28.09
CA SER A 314 69.02 52.08 -26.87
C SER A 314 67.54 52.42 -27.05
N GLY A 315 67.12 52.71 -28.28
CA GLY A 315 65.70 52.90 -28.65
C GLY A 315 64.97 51.58 -28.95
N SER A 316 65.69 50.46 -29.04
CA SER A 316 65.13 49.13 -29.25
C SER A 316 65.07 48.37 -27.92
N ASN A 317 64.00 47.60 -27.67
CA ASN A 317 63.86 46.77 -26.46
C ASN A 317 64.81 45.54 -26.44
N LEU A 318 65.92 45.57 -27.20
CA LEU A 318 66.89 44.49 -27.28
C LEU A 318 67.92 44.60 -26.14
N PRO A 319 68.35 43.47 -25.54
CA PRO A 319 69.42 43.48 -24.56
C PRO A 319 70.76 43.87 -25.23
N VAL A 320 71.32 45.01 -24.83
CA VAL A 320 72.59 45.54 -25.35
C VAL A 320 73.74 45.13 -24.44
N SER A 321 74.76 44.47 -25.00
CA SER A 321 76.00 44.11 -24.29
C SER A 321 76.84 45.36 -24.02
N ASN A 322 77.37 45.50 -22.79
CA ASN A 322 78.16 46.68 -22.39
C ASN A 322 79.67 46.49 -22.66
N VAL A 323 80.02 46.20 -23.92
CA VAL A 323 81.43 46.07 -24.32
C VAL A 323 82.08 47.46 -24.49
N PRO A 324 83.29 47.70 -23.93
CA PRO A 324 84.06 48.91 -24.16
C PRO A 324 84.40 49.14 -25.64
N ILE A 325 84.33 50.39 -26.11
CA ILE A 325 84.58 50.73 -27.52
C ILE A 325 86.01 50.38 -27.95
N ASP A 326 86.99 50.55 -27.06
CA ASP A 326 88.39 50.25 -27.36
C ASP A 326 88.61 48.76 -27.62
N GLN A 327 87.90 47.88 -26.90
CA GLN A 327 87.97 46.43 -27.13
C GLN A 327 87.38 46.05 -28.49
N LEU A 328 86.26 46.65 -28.88
CA LEU A 328 85.67 46.45 -30.21
C LEU A 328 86.61 46.94 -31.32
N TYR A 329 87.33 48.04 -31.09
CA TYR A 329 88.30 48.56 -32.06
C TYR A 329 89.48 47.63 -32.25
N ASP A 330 90.03 47.11 -31.15
CA ASP A 330 91.13 46.15 -31.19
C ASP A 330 90.72 44.83 -31.85
N GLU A 331 89.49 44.38 -31.65
CA GLU A 331 88.94 43.22 -32.35
C GLU A 331 88.77 43.42 -33.85
N VAL A 332 88.25 44.58 -34.28
CA VAL A 332 88.11 44.91 -35.69
C VAL A 332 89.48 45.01 -36.37
N ARG A 333 90.45 45.61 -35.67
CA ARG A 333 91.82 45.75 -36.16
C ARG A 333 92.54 44.41 -36.23
N SER A 334 92.38 43.54 -35.24
CA SER A 334 92.98 42.20 -35.23
C SER A 334 92.38 41.28 -36.30
N LYS A 335 91.09 41.42 -36.62
CA LYS A 335 90.41 40.70 -37.70
C LYS A 335 90.65 41.31 -39.09
N SER A 336 91.33 42.46 -39.17
CA SER A 336 91.61 43.19 -40.42
C SER A 336 90.37 43.45 -41.29
N LEU A 337 89.23 43.77 -40.66
CA LEU A 337 87.97 44.00 -41.37
C LEU A 337 88.02 45.32 -42.15
N PRO A 338 87.51 45.37 -43.39
CA PRO A 338 87.43 46.61 -44.16
C PRO A 338 86.45 47.60 -43.50
N ILE A 339 86.70 48.90 -43.64
CA ILE A 339 85.96 49.99 -42.95
C ILE A 339 84.44 49.90 -43.17
N ASN A 340 84.02 49.42 -44.35
CA ASN A 340 82.60 49.29 -44.70
C ASN A 340 81.87 48.21 -43.88
N ASP A 341 82.59 47.23 -43.33
CA ASP A 341 82.01 46.11 -42.58
C ASP A 341 81.95 46.39 -41.07
N TRP A 342 82.56 47.50 -40.62
CA TRP A 342 82.61 47.87 -39.21
C TRP A 342 81.22 48.07 -38.57
N PRO A 343 80.25 48.77 -39.18
CA PRO A 343 78.94 48.97 -38.55
C PRO A 343 78.20 47.66 -38.27
N GLN A 344 78.28 46.71 -39.20
CA GLN A 344 77.62 45.41 -39.05
C GLN A 344 78.30 44.55 -37.99
N PHE A 345 79.63 44.52 -37.97
CA PHE A 345 80.39 43.85 -36.91
C PHE A 345 80.06 44.42 -35.52
N ILE A 346 80.01 45.74 -35.38
CA ILE A 346 79.68 46.41 -34.11
C ILE A 346 78.24 46.06 -33.68
N TYR A 347 77.28 46.04 -34.61
CA TYR A 347 75.89 45.67 -34.32
C TYR A 347 75.81 44.24 -33.77
N GLU A 348 76.44 43.27 -34.44
CA GLU A 348 76.43 41.86 -34.02
C GLU A 348 77.06 41.64 -32.63
N GLN A 349 78.14 42.36 -32.30
CA GLN A 349 78.78 42.24 -30.99
C GLN A 349 77.98 42.91 -29.87
N LEU A 350 77.22 43.97 -30.18
CA LEU A 350 76.43 44.70 -29.19
C LEU A 350 75.05 44.11 -28.97
N THR A 351 74.43 43.49 -29.97
CA THR A 351 73.20 42.74 -29.80
C THR A 351 73.52 41.34 -29.29
N VAL A 352 73.14 41.04 -28.05
CA VAL A 352 73.27 39.67 -27.53
C VAL A 352 72.31 38.78 -28.33
N VAL A 353 72.85 38.03 -29.29
CA VAL A 353 72.11 36.94 -29.94
C VAL A 353 71.94 35.87 -28.87
N ASN A 354 70.79 35.86 -28.18
CA ASN A 354 70.36 34.78 -27.31
C ASN A 354 70.22 33.51 -28.15
N GLY A 355 71.34 32.82 -28.33
CA GLY A 355 71.51 31.67 -29.20
C GLY A 355 72.68 30.81 -28.74
N LYS A 356 72.80 30.62 -27.42
CA LYS A 356 73.30 29.39 -26.77
C LYS A 356 73.03 29.42 -25.27
#